data_AF-A0A963GM83-F1
#
_entry.id   AF-A0A963GM83-F1
#
_cell.length_a   1.000
_cell.length_b   1.000
_cell.length_c   1.000
_cell.angle_alpha   90.00
_cell.angle_beta   90.00
_cell.angle_gamma   90.00
#
_symmetry.space_group_name_H-M   'P 1'
#
loop_
_entity.id
_entity.type
_entity.pdbx_description
1 polymer ?
#
loop_
_entity_poly.entity_id
_entity_poly.type
_entity_poly.pdbx_seq_one_letter_code
_entity_poly.pdbx_strand_id
1 'polypeptide(L)'
;FFLLYDGAPCHSPTALTLPENMMVKTLPPYCPELNPTEHLWDEIREKFFPNVVFQSLAAVENRLVEAVLYLENNPSIVQSITGFPWILKALAKS
;
A
#
# COMPACT_ATOMS: atom_id res chain seq x y z
N PHE A 1 3.50 -4.56 16.24
CA PHE A 1 3.37 -4.19 14.82
C PHE A 1 1.94 -3.75 14.52
N PHE A 2 1.73 -2.78 13.62
CA PHE A 2 0.40 -2.27 13.28
C PHE A 2 0.12 -2.55 11.79
N LEU A 3 -1.02 -3.17 11.49
CA LEU A 3 -1.47 -3.46 10.13
C LEU A 3 -2.83 -2.79 9.89
N LEU A 4 -2.95 -2.17 8.72
CA LEU A 4 -4.19 -1.64 8.18
C LEU A 4 -4.55 -2.44 6.94
N TYR A 5 -5.82 -2.86 6.82
CA TYR A 5 -6.34 -3.45 5.60
C TYR A 5 -7.77 -3.00 5.32
N ASP A 6 -8.23 -3.19 4.08
CA ASP A 6 -9.61 -2.91 3.66
C ASP A 6 -10.58 -4.06 4.03
N GLY A 7 -11.87 -3.88 3.75
CA GLY A 7 -12.89 -4.88 4.06
C GLY A 7 -12.94 -6.10 3.14
N ALA A 8 -11.90 -6.42 2.37
CA ALA A 8 -11.93 -7.57 1.47
C ALA A 8 -12.15 -8.88 2.24
N PRO A 9 -12.90 -9.87 1.72
CA PRO A 9 -13.19 -11.12 2.45
C PRO A 9 -11.93 -11.90 2.88
N CYS A 10 -10.85 -11.80 2.11
CA CYS A 10 -9.54 -12.37 2.44
C CYS A 10 -8.82 -11.64 3.59
N HIS A 11 -9.24 -10.41 3.92
CA HIS A 11 -8.75 -9.63 5.04
C HIS A 11 -9.70 -9.76 6.23
N SER A 12 -9.79 -10.98 6.77
CA SER A 12 -10.63 -11.27 7.93
C SER A 12 -9.87 -12.08 8.98
N PRO A 13 -10.23 -11.96 10.28
CA PRO A 13 -9.64 -12.80 11.32
C PRO A 13 -9.86 -14.31 11.09
N THR A 14 -10.90 -14.67 10.33
CA THR A 14 -11.19 -16.06 9.94
C THR A 14 -10.32 -16.55 8.78
N ALA A 15 -9.76 -15.64 7.98
CA ALA A 15 -8.91 -15.96 6.84
C ALA A 15 -7.41 -15.87 7.16
N LEU A 16 -7.02 -15.20 8.26
CA LEU A 16 -5.63 -14.92 8.61
C LEU A 16 -5.29 -15.40 10.03
N THR A 17 -4.19 -16.15 10.16
CA THR A 17 -3.57 -16.40 11.47
C THR A 17 -2.64 -15.24 11.81
N LEU A 18 -3.05 -14.40 12.77
CA LEU A 18 -2.31 -13.20 13.17
C LEU A 18 -1.39 -13.50 14.36
N PRO A 19 -0.13 -13.04 14.35
CA PRO A 19 0.75 -13.10 15.53
C PRO A 19 0.18 -12.29 16.70
N GLU A 20 0.42 -12.74 17.94
CA GLU A 20 -0.07 -12.06 19.16
C GLU A 20 0.42 -10.62 19.30
N ASN A 21 1.59 -10.30 18.74
CA ASN A 21 2.21 -8.98 18.79
C ASN A 21 1.78 -8.05 17.63
N MET A 22 0.74 -8.41 16.88
CA MET A 22 0.23 -7.62 15.76
C MET A 22 -1.15 -7.03 16.06
N MET A 23 -1.24 -5.72 16.00
CA MET A 23 -2.52 -4.99 16.06
C MET A 23 -3.03 -4.77 14.65
N VAL A 24 -4.28 -5.18 14.40
CA VAL A 24 -4.94 -5.02 13.11
C VAL A 24 -6.07 -4.00 13.21
N LYS A 25 -6.19 -3.13 12.22
CA LYS A 25 -7.31 -2.21 12.04
C LYS A 25 -7.87 -2.30 10.63
N THR A 26 -9.19 -2.33 10.53
CA THR A 26 -9.92 -2.35 9.27
C THR A 26 -10.30 -0.93 8.87
N LEU A 27 -10.11 -0.58 7.61
CA LEU A 27 -10.61 0.68 7.06
C LEU A 27 -12.15 0.66 6.98
N PRO A 28 -12.81 1.84 7.04
CA PRO A 28 -14.23 1.94 6.75
C PRO A 28 -14.55 1.41 5.34
N PRO A 29 -15.72 0.79 5.13
CA PRO A 29 -16.13 0.32 3.81
C PRO A 29 -16.15 1.46 2.78
N TYR A 30 -15.68 1.16 1.57
CA TYR A 30 -15.71 2.08 0.41
C TYR A 30 -14.96 3.41 0.62
N CYS A 31 -13.91 3.42 1.46
CA CYS A 31 -13.04 4.58 1.68
C CYS A 31 -11.61 4.36 1.14
N PRO A 32 -11.42 4.18 -0.18
CA PRO A 32 -10.09 4.00 -0.78
C PRO A 32 -9.16 5.20 -0.52
N GLU A 33 -9.70 6.40 -0.37
CA GLU A 33 -8.95 7.63 -0.03
C GLU A 33 -8.27 7.58 1.35
N LEU A 34 -8.66 6.63 2.19
CA LEU A 34 -8.02 6.39 3.49
C LEU A 34 -6.96 5.28 3.44
N ASN A 35 -6.82 4.57 2.31
CA ASN A 35 -5.88 3.48 2.15
C ASN A 35 -4.56 3.99 1.56
N PRO A 36 -3.45 4.01 2.32
CA PRO A 36 -2.17 4.49 1.81
C PRO A 36 -1.64 3.66 0.63
N THR A 37 -2.10 2.43 0.50
CA THR A 37 -1.74 1.55 -0.62
C THR A 37 -2.27 2.07 -1.95
N GLU A 38 -3.44 2.72 -1.97
CA GLU A 38 -4.00 3.32 -3.19
C GLU A 38 -3.11 4.47 -3.69
N HIS A 39 -2.58 5.31 -2.79
CA HIS A 39 -1.65 6.38 -3.15
C HIS A 39 -0.32 5.83 -3.71
N LEU A 40 0.17 4.70 -3.18
CA LEU A 40 1.33 4.02 -3.76
C LEU A 40 1.03 3.49 -5.17
N TRP A 41 -0.14 2.90 -5.37
CA TRP A 41 -0.55 2.40 -6.68
C TRP A 41 -0.75 3.51 -7.70
N ASP A 42 -1.30 4.65 -7.29
CA ASP A 42 -1.44 5.82 -8.16
C ASP A 42 -0.07 6.34 -8.61
N GLU A 43 0.90 6.48 -7.70
CA GLU A 43 2.27 6.88 -8.04
C GLU A 43 2.93 5.88 -9.00
N ILE A 44 2.82 4.57 -8.73
CA ILE A 44 3.35 3.53 -9.61
C ILE A 44 2.69 3.60 -11.00
N ARG A 45 1.35 3.68 -11.06
CA ARG A 45 0.60 3.67 -12.31
C ARG A 45 0.93 4.88 -13.17
N GLU A 46 0.95 6.07 -12.57
CA GLU A 46 1.22 7.31 -13.28
C GLU A 46 2.65 7.40 -13.81
N LYS A 47 3.65 7.03 -12.99
CA LYS A 47 5.06 7.26 -13.35
C LYS A 47 5.67 6.11 -14.15
N PHE A 48 5.25 4.87 -13.88
CA PHE A 48 5.89 3.68 -14.44
C PHE A 48 5.05 2.96 -15.49
N PHE A 49 3.73 3.20 -15.53
CA PHE A 49 2.82 2.58 -16.49
C PHE A 49 2.04 3.56 -17.40
N PRO A 50 2.58 4.72 -17.84
CA PRO A 50 1.82 5.65 -18.67
C PRO A 50 1.69 5.13 -20.11
N ASN A 51 0.47 4.76 -20.53
CA ASN A 51 0.13 4.40 -21.91
C ASN A 51 1.05 3.33 -22.55
N VAL A 52 1.54 2.37 -21.75
CA VAL A 52 2.40 1.28 -22.22
C VAL A 52 1.58 0.02 -22.45
N VAL A 53 1.78 -0.62 -23.60
CA VAL A 53 1.27 -1.98 -23.88
C VAL A 53 2.44 -2.96 -23.77
N PHE A 54 2.30 -3.94 -22.89
CA PHE A 54 3.31 -4.98 -22.65
C PHE A 54 3.01 -6.22 -23.48
N GLN A 55 4.05 -6.88 -23.99
CA GLN A 55 3.94 -8.09 -24.83
C GLN A 55 3.86 -9.38 -24.01
N SER A 56 4.08 -9.32 -22.70
CA SER A 56 4.03 -10.47 -21.80
C SER A 56 3.82 -10.04 -20.36
N LEU A 57 3.38 -10.98 -19.52
CA LEU A 57 3.28 -10.77 -18.07
C LEU A 57 4.65 -10.49 -17.46
N ALA A 58 5.70 -11.20 -17.89
CA ALA A 58 7.07 -10.97 -17.43
C ALA A 58 7.54 -9.52 -17.68
N ALA A 59 7.11 -8.89 -18.78
CA ALA A 59 7.44 -7.50 -19.05
C ALA A 59 6.71 -6.53 -18.10
N VAL A 60 5.47 -6.85 -17.70
CA VAL A 60 4.73 -6.09 -16.66
C VAL A 60 5.43 -6.24 -15.31
N GLU A 61 5.80 -7.45 -14.93
CA GLU A 61 6.49 -7.75 -13.67
C GLU A 61 7.83 -7.03 -13.57
N ASN A 62 8.65 -7.07 -14.63
CA ASN A 62 9.92 -6.35 -14.66
C ASN A 62 9.74 -4.84 -14.46
N ARG A 63 8.74 -4.23 -15.13
CA ARG A 63 8.43 -2.80 -14.92
C ARG A 63 7.93 -2.51 -13.50
N LEU A 64 7.14 -3.42 -12.92
CA LEU A 64 6.68 -3.27 -11.55
C LEU A 64 7.84 -3.34 -10.56
N VAL A 65 8.81 -4.24 -10.76
CA VAL A 65 10.03 -4.33 -9.95
C VAL A 65 10.82 -3.02 -10.03
N GLU A 66 10.99 -2.44 -11.23
CA GLU A 66 11.62 -1.13 -11.40
C GLU A 66 10.90 -0.05 -10.57
N ALA A 67 9.57 -0.01 -10.63
CA ALA A 67 8.75 0.96 -9.90
C ALA A 67 8.88 0.82 -8.37
N VAL A 68 8.82 -0.41 -7.87
CA VAL A 68 8.91 -0.70 -6.43
C VAL A 68 10.31 -0.39 -5.91
N LEU A 69 11.37 -0.77 -6.64
CA LEU A 69 12.75 -0.44 -6.28
C LEU A 69 12.97 1.08 -6.28
N TYR A 70 12.35 1.83 -7.19
CA TYR A 70 12.41 3.28 -7.15
C TYR A 70 11.79 3.83 -5.86
N LEU A 71 10.61 3.38 -5.45
CA LEU A 71 9.96 3.85 -4.22
C LEU A 71 10.75 3.43 -2.96
N GLU A 72 11.29 2.21 -2.94
CA GLU A 72 12.14 1.71 -1.86
C GLU A 72 13.39 2.60 -1.65
N ASN A 73 14.03 3.00 -2.75
CA ASN A 73 15.19 3.89 -2.73
C ASN A 73 14.83 5.36 -2.47
N ASN A 74 13.54 5.73 -2.47
CA ASN A 74 13.06 7.10 -2.26
C ASN A 74 12.01 7.18 -1.13
N PRO A 75 12.39 6.87 0.12
CA PRO A 75 11.45 6.81 1.25
C PRO A 75 10.75 8.14 1.55
N SER A 76 11.35 9.28 1.18
CA SER A 76 10.72 10.60 1.33
C SER A 76 9.45 10.74 0.47
N ILE A 77 9.45 10.16 -0.74
CA ILE A 77 8.27 10.13 -1.62
C ILE A 77 7.17 9.32 -0.95
N VAL A 78 7.50 8.09 -0.52
CA VAL A 78 6.56 7.21 0.18
C VAL A 78 5.97 7.90 1.40
N GLN A 79 6.79 8.52 2.25
CA GLN A 79 6.32 9.28 3.41
C GLN A 79 5.40 10.44 3.01
N SER A 80 5.72 11.17 1.94
CA SER A 80 4.91 12.32 1.52
C SER A 80 3.51 11.94 1.04
N ILE A 81 3.36 10.77 0.40
CA ILE A 81 2.07 10.32 -0.18
C ILE A 81 1.29 9.39 0.75
N THR A 82 1.95 8.73 1.71
CA THR A 82 1.32 7.79 2.66
C THR A 82 1.30 8.29 4.11
N GLY A 83 1.89 9.46 4.39
CA GLY A 83 2.00 10.06 5.72
C GLY A 83 0.71 10.74 6.18
N PHE A 84 -0.42 10.02 6.19
CA PHE A 84 -1.70 10.60 6.59
C PHE A 84 -1.63 11.13 8.03
N PRO A 85 -2.21 12.30 8.34
CA PRO A 85 -2.14 12.89 9.69
C PRO A 85 -2.62 11.95 10.80
N TRP A 86 -3.63 11.12 10.53
CA TRP A 86 -4.16 10.16 11.49
C TRP A 86 -3.21 8.98 11.74
N ILE A 87 -2.45 8.53 10.73
CA ILE A 87 -1.40 7.51 10.86
C ILE A 87 -0.26 8.09 11.70
N LEU A 88 0.24 9.27 11.33
CA LEU A 88 1.33 9.93 12.02
C LEU A 88 0.98 10.21 13.49
N LYS A 89 -0.26 10.62 13.77
CA LYS A 89 -0.76 10.81 15.14
C LYS A 89 -0.87 9.50 15.92
N ALA A 90 -1.21 8.39 15.27
CA ALA A 90 -1.26 7.07 15.92
C ALA A 90 0.16 6.60 16.30
N LEU A 91 1.14 6.81 15.42
CA LEU A 91 2.55 6.46 15.66
C LEU A 91 3.22 7.34 16.73
N ALA A 92 2.84 8.62 16.83
CA ALA A 92 3.39 9.52 17.85
C ALA A 92 2.89 9.23 19.28
N LYS A 93 1.85 8.38 19.42
CA LYS A 93 1.24 8.01 20.71
C LYS A 93 1.58 6.58 21.15
N SER A 94 2.32 5.84 20.34
CA SER A 94 2.76 4.46 20.60
C SER A 94 4.17 4.38 21.17
#